data_AF-A0A1Y1Q1Q8-F1
#
_entry.id   AF-A0A1Y1Q1Q8-F1
#
_cell.length_a   1.000
_cell.length_b   1.000
_cell.length_c   1.000
_cell.angle_alpha   90.00
_cell.angle_beta   90.00
_cell.angle_gamma   90.00
#
_symmetry.space_group_name_H-M   'P 1'
#
loop_
_entity.id
_entity.type
_entity.pdbx_description
1 polymer ?
#
loop_
_entity_poly.entity_id
_entity_poly.type
_entity_poly.pdbx_seq_one_letter_code
_entity_poly.pdbx_strand_id
1 'polypeptide(L)' 'MHTQITLDNQLLQQAIDLTGLTSPQDIIEVVLREFLIRKQSDPLAKAFGQYHWEGDLDTMRSDKCY' A
#
# COMPACT_ATOMS: atom_id res chain seq x y z
N MET A 1 14.77 7.19 15.67
CA MET A 1 14.84 8.38 14.79
C MET A 1 13.71 9.31 15.20
N HIS A 2 13.96 10.60 15.39
CA HIS A 2 12.91 11.56 15.73
C HIS A 2 12.55 12.38 14.50
N THR A 3 11.26 12.50 14.22
CA THR A 3 10.74 13.21 13.04
C THR A 3 9.53 14.02 13.45
N GLN A 4 9.47 15.28 13.03
CA GLN A 4 8.31 16.13 13.19
C GLN A 4 7.42 15.97 11.95
N ILE A 5 6.15 15.63 12.17
CA ILE A 5 5.17 15.34 11.13
C ILE A 5 3.88 16.04 11.47
N THR A 6 3.25 16.66 10.48
CA THR A 6 1.94 17.30 10.61
C THR A 6 0.87 16.29 10.22
N LEU A 7 -0.08 16.05 11.12
CA LEU A 7 -1.19 15.12 10.94
C LEU A 7 -2.52 15.85 11.02
N ASP A 8 -3.51 15.34 10.29
CA ASP A 8 -4.89 15.78 10.43
C ASP A 8 -5.43 15.35 11.80
N ASN A 9 -5.97 16.31 12.55
CA ASN A 9 -6.49 16.09 13.89
C ASN A 9 -7.73 15.18 13.89
N GLN A 10 -8.59 15.28 12.87
CA GLN A 10 -9.78 14.45 12.74
C GLN A 10 -9.39 12.98 12.46
N LEU A 11 -8.35 12.79 11.65
CA LEU A 11 -7.82 11.45 11.36
C LEU A 11 -7.20 10.82 12.61
N LEU A 12 -6.44 11.61 13.39
CA LEU A 12 -5.83 11.13 14.62
C LEU A 12 -6.89 10.75 15.66
N GLN A 13 -7.95 11.56 15.82
CA GLN A 13 -9.06 11.24 16.73
C GLN A 13 -9.76 9.93 16.33
N GLN A 14 -10.07 9.75 15.05
CA GLN A 14 -10.64 8.49 14.57
C GLN A 14 -9.72 7.30 14.84
N ALA A 15 -8.41 7.47 14.68
CA ALA A 15 -7.45 6.42 14.99
C ALA A 15 -7.41 6.09 16.49
N ILE A 16 -7.46 7.11 17.36
CA ILE A 16 -7.56 6.93 18.83
C ILE A 16 -8.83 6.16 19.18
N ASP A 17 -9.98 6.56 18.63
CA ASP A 17 -11.28 5.94 18.90
C ASP A 17 -11.32 4.47 18.46
N LEU A 18 -10.72 4.16 17.30
CA LEU A 18 -10.71 2.80 16.75
C LEU A 18 -9.69 1.88 17.42
N THR A 19 -8.54 2.41 17.84
CA THR A 19 -7.42 1.59 18.36
C THR A 19 -7.30 1.60 19.88
N GLY A 20 -7.91 2.57 20.56
CA GLY A 20 -7.75 2.80 22.00
C GLY A 20 -6.37 3.34 22.40
N LEU A 21 -5.48 3.61 21.43
CA LEU A 21 -4.14 4.15 21.69
C LEU A 21 -4.23 5.67 21.87
N THR A 22 -3.54 6.20 22.88
CA THR A 22 -3.54 7.64 23.20
C THR A 22 -2.29 8.36 22.72
N SER A 23 -1.21 7.63 22.42
CA SER A 23 0.04 8.18 21.91
C SER A 23 0.01 8.25 20.38
N PRO A 24 0.23 9.44 19.78
CA PRO A 24 0.37 9.55 18.33
C PRO A 24 1.51 8.70 17.78
N GLN A 25 2.60 8.53 18.54
CA GLN A 25 3.75 7.74 18.12
C GLN A 25 3.40 6.25 17.99
N ASP A 26 2.63 5.73 18.95
CA ASP A 26 2.24 4.32 18.95
C ASP A 26 1.25 4.03 17.81
N ILE A 27 0.32 4.96 17.57
CA ILE A 27 -0.60 4.88 16.42
C ILE A 27 0.18 4.83 15.10
N ILE A 28 1.16 5.73 14.93
CA ILE A 28 1.96 5.80 13.70
C ILE A 28 2.78 4.52 13.50
N GLU A 29 3.40 3.98 14.56
CA GLU A 29 4.18 2.74 14.48
C GLU A 29 3.29 1.55 14.06
N VAL A 30 2.10 1.41 14.67
CA VAL A 30 1.13 0.36 14.32
C VAL A 30 0.69 0.49 12.88
N VAL A 31 0.33 1.71 12.44
CA VAL A 31 -0.11 1.98 11.07
C VAL A 31 0.99 1.68 10.06
N LEU A 32 2.23 2.08 10.33
CA LEU A 32 3.36 1.82 9.44
C LEU A 32 3.64 0.32 9.31
N ARG A 33 3.60 -0.41 10.41
CA ARG A 33 3.78 -1.87 10.41
C ARG A 33 2.70 -2.56 9.58
N GLU A 34 1.45 -2.19 9.80
CA GLU A 34 0.31 -2.73 9.07
C GLU A 34 0.37 -2.38 7.57
N PHE A 35 0.77 -1.15 7.24
CA PHE A 35 0.97 -0.73 5.85
C PHE A 35 2.04 -1.58 5.15
N LEU A 36 3.17 -1.82 5.80
CA LEU A 36 4.24 -2.66 5.27
C LEU A 36 3.77 -4.11 5.07
N ILE A 37 3.08 -4.68 6.06
CA ILE A 37 2.53 -6.03 5.94
C ILE A 37 1.58 -6.13 4.74
N ARG A 38 0.67 -5.16 4.58
CA ARG A 38 -0.25 -5.13 3.44
C ARG A 38 0.46 -5.02 2.10
N LYS A 39 1.51 -4.19 2.01
CA LYS A 39 2.30 -4.03 0.78
C LYS A 39 3.15 -5.26 0.45
N GLN A 40 3.71 -5.93 1.46
CA GLN A 40 4.47 -7.17 1.27
C GLN A 40 3.57 -8.37 0.93
N SER A 41 2.33 -8.34 1.43
CA SER A 41 1.34 -9.40 1.24
C SER A 41 0.58 -9.29 -0.07
N ASP A 42 0.81 -8.27 -0.89
CA ASP A 42 0.08 -8.07 -2.15
C ASP A 42 0.26 -9.30 -3.07
N PRO A 43 -0.76 -10.17 -3.19
CA PRO A 43 -0.64 -11.43 -3.92
C PRO A 43 -0.54 -11.19 -5.43
N LEU A 44 -1.13 -10.08 -5.91
CA LEU A 44 -1.02 -9.63 -7.30
C LEU A 44 0.41 -9.19 -7.60
N ALA A 45 1.05 -8.47 -6.68
CA ALA A 45 2.46 -8.11 -6.80
C ALA A 45 3.36 -9.37 -6.94
N LYS A 46 3.08 -10.42 -6.16
CA LYS A 46 3.79 -11.71 -6.26
C LYS A 46 3.47 -12.45 -7.56
N ALA A 47 2.24 -12.36 -8.04
CA ALA A 47 1.78 -13.04 -9.26
C ALA A 47 2.41 -12.52 -10.56
N PHE A 48 2.95 -11.29 -10.58
CA PHE A 48 3.63 -10.76 -11.78
C PHE A 48 4.80 -11.66 -12.20
N GLY A 49 4.78 -12.10 -13.46
CA GLY A 49 5.81 -12.97 -14.04
C GLY A 49 5.73 -14.45 -13.64
N GLN A 50 4.82 -14.84 -12.75
CA GLN A 50 4.62 -16.26 -12.40
C GLN A 50 3.69 -16.99 -13.38
N TYR A 51 2.76 -16.28 -14.01
CA TYR A 51 1.82 -16.87 -14.96
C TYR A 51 2.38 -16.83 -16.38
N HIS A 52 2.28 -17.95 -17.08
CA HIS A 52 2.61 -18.02 -18.50
C HIS A 52 1.61 -17.15 -19.27
N TRP A 53 2.16 -16.22 -20.03
CA TRP A 53 1.37 -15.32 -20.84
C TRP A 53 1.25 -15.90 -22.25
N GLU A 54 0.02 -16.21 -22.69
CA GLU A 54 -0.26 -16.87 -23.97
C GLU A 54 -0.46 -15.89 -25.16
N GLY A 55 -0.27 -14.59 -24.94
CA GLY A 55 -0.40 -13.60 -26.01
C GLY A 55 0.87 -13.49 -26.88
N ASP A 56 0.73 -12.85 -28.04
CA ASP A 56 1.87 -12.40 -28.83
C ASP A 56 2.06 -10.88 -28.64
N LEU A 57 3.20 -10.51 -28.04
CA LEU A 57 3.49 -9.15 -27.59
C LEU A 57 3.70 -8.22 -28.78
N ASP A 58 4.21 -8.78 -29.87
CA ASP A 58 4.49 -8.04 -31.10
C ASP A 58 3.19 -7.74 -31.85
N THR A 59 2.24 -8.68 -31.85
CA THR A 59 0.90 -8.49 -32.41
C THR A 59 0.10 -7.42 -31.65
N MET A 60 0.18 -7.39 -30.31
CA MET A 60 -0.55 -6.39 -29.50
C MET A 60 0.06 -4.99 -29.54
N ARG A 61 1.37 -4.88 -29.76
CA ARG A 61 2.07 -3.58 -29.91
C ARG A 61 1.96 -3.00 -31.31
N SER A 62 1.57 -3.83 -32.26
CA SER A 62 1.29 -3.38 -33.62
C SER A 62 -0.06 -2.66 -33.62
N ASP A 63 -0.06 -1.41 -33.16
CA ASP A 63 -1.07 -0.42 -33.52
C ASP A 63 -1.00 -0.23 -35.04
N LYS A 64 -1.56 -1.17 -35.79
CA LYS A 64 -2.08 -0.87 -37.12
C LYS A 64 -3.35 -0.05 -36.90
N CYS A 65 -3.15 1.22 -36.56
CA CYS A 65 -4.14 2.25 -36.83
C CYS A 65 -4.48 2.13 -38.31
N TYR A 66 -5.73 1.74 -38.57
CA TYR A 66 -6.31 1.59 -39.89
C TYR A 66 -6.47 2.95 -40.58
#